data_AF-A0A6J7FVQ1-F1
#
_entry.id   AF-A0A6J7FVQ1-F1
#
_cell.length_a   1.000
_cell.length_b   1.000
_cell.length_c   1.000
_cell.angle_alpha   90.00
_cell.angle_beta   90.00
_cell.angle_gamma   90.00
#
_symmetry.space_group_name_H-M   'P 1'
#
loop_
_entity.id
_entity.type
_entity.pdbx_description
1 polymer ?
#
loop_
_entity_poly.entity_id
_entity_poly.type
_entity_poly.pdbx_seq_one_letter_code
_entity_poly.pdbx_strand_id
1 'polypeptide(L)'
;MTRNGLSRMSPARMSIAVVAIAATAMLLASCESAPAPGTSSSPSGYVDSVTGGEGSVRVQGWASDWNTLNPIKVVFMVNGQWVKQVFTADTSRPDLDRKYSRGADFGFDETLSVPAGAVTVCAVALNVGRGEDTILGCLTAESGRSGTTVPTTSSTTTTTPATTTSTTSTSTTSSTVPRCGGVLAATDVIAALC
;
A
#
# COMPACT_ATOMS: atom_id res chain seq x y z
N MET A 1 -66.67 -53.24 8.91
CA MET A 1 -66.62 -53.99 7.63
C MET A 1 -66.43 -52.92 6.56
N THR A 2 -65.32 -52.78 5.84
CA THR A 2 -64.60 -53.75 5.00
C THR A 2 -63.19 -53.20 4.72
N ARG A 3 -62.17 -54.06 4.71
CA ARG A 3 -60.80 -53.75 4.24
C ARG A 3 -60.77 -53.61 2.71
N ASN A 4 -59.86 -52.79 2.19
CA ASN A 4 -59.05 -52.95 0.95
C ASN A 4 -58.50 -51.55 0.59
N GLY A 5 -57.23 -51.29 0.33
CA GLY A 5 -56.09 -52.13 -0.01
C GLY A 5 -55.33 -51.46 -1.17
N LEU A 6 -54.04 -51.21 -0.96
CA LEU A 6 -52.99 -50.86 -1.94
C LEU A 6 -53.08 -49.44 -2.58
N SER A 7 -52.01 -48.65 -2.72
CA SER A 7 -50.68 -49.05 -3.17
C SER A 7 -49.56 -48.17 -2.60
N ARG A 8 -48.42 -48.83 -2.44
CA ARG A 8 -47.12 -48.33 -2.00
C ARG A 8 -46.60 -47.17 -2.87
N MET A 9 -46.09 -46.12 -2.24
CA MET A 9 -44.96 -45.34 -2.78
C MET A 9 -43.99 -45.03 -1.63
N SER A 10 -42.76 -45.51 -1.77
CA SER A 10 -41.63 -45.30 -0.85
C SER A 10 -41.11 -43.85 -0.96
N PRO A 11 -40.34 -43.34 0.02
CA PRO A 11 -40.09 -41.93 0.21
C PRO A 11 -39.00 -41.44 -0.74
N ALA A 12 -39.34 -40.53 -1.66
CA ALA A 12 -38.35 -39.70 -2.29
C ALA A 12 -37.88 -38.67 -1.24
N ARG A 13 -36.69 -38.92 -0.69
CA ARG A 13 -35.90 -37.95 0.08
C ARG A 13 -35.69 -36.73 -0.81
N MET A 14 -36.54 -35.73 -0.66
CA MET A 14 -36.34 -34.43 -1.29
C MET A 14 -35.25 -33.73 -0.49
N SER A 15 -34.00 -34.02 -0.83
CA SER A 15 -32.83 -33.33 -0.31
C SER A 15 -32.99 -31.84 -0.62
N ILE A 16 -33.18 -31.04 0.42
CA ILE A 16 -32.98 -29.59 0.39
C ILE A 16 -31.49 -29.39 0.10
N ALA A 17 -31.15 -29.28 -1.19
CA ALA A 17 -29.83 -28.85 -1.60
C ALA A 17 -29.68 -27.38 -1.19
N VAL A 18 -28.90 -27.20 -0.13
CA VAL A 18 -28.41 -25.93 0.40
C VAL A 18 -27.82 -25.11 -0.75
N VAL A 19 -28.52 -24.07 -1.20
CA VAL A 19 -27.91 -23.00 -2.01
C VAL A 19 -27.39 -21.95 -1.03
N ALA A 20 -26.31 -22.30 -0.34
CA ALA A 20 -25.44 -21.34 0.33
C ALA A 20 -24.18 -21.24 -0.53
N ILE A 21 -24.20 -20.42 -1.58
CA ILE A 21 -22.96 -19.96 -2.20
C ILE A 21 -22.54 -18.73 -1.42
N ALA A 22 -21.63 -18.98 -0.48
CA ALA A 22 -20.92 -17.98 0.27
C ALA A 22 -20.24 -16.98 -0.67
N ALA A 23 -20.30 -15.70 -0.28
CA ALA A 23 -19.50 -14.64 -0.85
C ALA A 23 -18.01 -14.93 -0.65
N THR A 24 -17.22 -14.95 -1.72
CA THR A 24 -15.75 -14.71 -1.67
C THR A 24 -15.16 -14.65 -3.09
N ALA A 25 -14.90 -13.43 -3.58
CA ALA A 25 -13.78 -13.04 -4.46
C ALA A 25 -14.10 -11.75 -5.23
N MET A 26 -14.39 -10.65 -4.52
CA MET A 26 -14.10 -9.31 -5.02
C MET A 26 -13.04 -8.70 -4.09
N LEU A 27 -11.86 -9.31 -4.10
CA LEU A 27 -10.63 -8.64 -3.68
C LEU A 27 -9.70 -8.55 -4.89
N LEU A 28 -10.22 -8.08 -6.00
CA LEU A 28 -9.39 -7.31 -6.91
C LEU A 28 -9.29 -5.94 -6.24
N ALA A 29 -8.24 -5.75 -5.45
CA ALA A 29 -7.78 -4.41 -5.14
C ALA A 29 -7.45 -3.79 -6.50
N SER A 30 -8.40 -3.06 -7.08
CA SER A 30 -8.11 -2.12 -8.13
C SER A 30 -7.05 -1.22 -7.54
N CYS A 31 -5.82 -1.31 -8.06
CA CYS A 31 -4.91 -0.20 -7.92
C CYS A 31 -5.55 0.90 -8.75
N GLU A 32 -6.43 1.68 -8.11
CA GLU A 32 -7.04 2.85 -8.71
C GLU A 32 -5.86 3.75 -9.07
N SER A 33 -5.48 3.68 -10.33
CA SER A 33 -4.31 4.38 -10.81
C SER A 33 -4.69 5.85 -10.81
N ALA A 34 -3.95 6.67 -10.08
CA ALA A 34 -4.16 8.11 -10.17
C ALA A 34 -4.02 8.53 -11.64
N PRO A 35 -4.83 9.50 -12.10
CA PRO A 35 -4.79 9.97 -13.47
C PRO A 35 -3.36 10.33 -13.86
N ALA A 36 -3.00 10.00 -15.09
CA ALA A 36 -1.66 10.27 -15.59
C ALA A 36 -1.35 11.77 -15.45
N PRO A 37 -0.13 12.14 -15.03
CA PRO A 37 0.24 13.54 -14.92
C PRO A 37 0.01 14.27 -16.24
N GLY A 38 -0.74 15.37 -16.19
CA GLY A 38 -0.90 16.30 -17.33
C GLY A 38 -2.14 16.12 -18.16
N THR A 39 -2.98 15.15 -17.81
CA THR A 39 -4.30 14.99 -18.42
C THR A 39 -5.40 15.76 -17.68
N SER A 40 -5.13 16.19 -16.44
CA SER A 40 -6.00 17.05 -15.64
C SER A 40 -5.35 18.40 -15.37
N SER A 41 -6.18 19.42 -15.10
CA SER A 41 -5.68 20.71 -14.60
C SER A 41 -5.31 20.65 -13.11
N SER A 42 -5.86 19.70 -12.34
CA SER A 42 -5.49 19.48 -10.93
C SER A 42 -4.10 18.86 -10.77
N PRO A 43 -3.45 19.04 -9.60
CA PRO A 43 -2.19 18.39 -9.26
C PRO A 43 -2.23 16.86 -9.40
N SER A 44 -1.04 16.29 -9.63
CA SER A 44 -0.82 14.84 -9.73
C SER A 44 0.43 14.47 -8.93
N GLY A 45 0.48 13.23 -8.44
CA GLY A 45 1.55 12.80 -7.57
C GLY A 45 1.25 11.48 -6.89
N TYR A 46 2.18 11.01 -6.07
CA TYR A 46 2.06 9.79 -5.28
C TYR A 46 2.78 9.94 -3.94
N VAL A 47 2.27 9.24 -2.92
CA VAL A 47 3.03 8.94 -1.71
C VAL A 47 3.85 7.68 -1.99
N ASP A 48 5.18 7.82 -2.05
CA ASP A 48 6.09 6.71 -2.33
C ASP A 48 6.30 5.83 -1.09
N SER A 49 6.39 6.43 0.11
CA SER A 49 6.55 5.70 1.36
C SER A 49 6.11 6.50 2.59
N VAL A 50 5.71 5.79 3.64
CA VAL A 50 5.58 6.32 5.01
C VAL A 50 6.31 5.36 5.93
N THR A 51 7.33 5.87 6.64
CA THR A 51 8.18 5.07 7.52
C THR A 51 8.05 5.57 8.96
N GLY A 52 7.88 4.63 9.89
CA GLY A 52 7.80 4.89 11.33
C GLY A 52 9.10 5.37 11.95
N GLY A 53 9.02 6.34 12.86
CA GLY A 53 10.07 6.75 13.78
C GLY A 53 9.53 6.84 15.21
N GLU A 54 10.34 7.27 16.17
CA GLU A 54 9.86 7.50 17.53
C GLU A 54 9.05 8.80 17.61
N GLY A 55 7.76 8.70 17.93
CA GLY A 55 6.84 9.84 17.98
C GLY A 55 6.72 10.59 16.64
N SER A 56 7.07 9.93 15.54
CA SER A 56 7.20 10.56 14.22
C SER A 56 6.99 9.56 13.09
N VAL A 57 6.74 10.11 11.90
CA VAL A 57 6.77 9.37 10.63
C VAL A 57 7.47 10.20 9.58
N ARG A 58 8.26 9.55 8.73
CA ARG A 58 8.85 10.16 7.53
C ARG A 58 8.02 9.79 6.31
N VAL A 59 7.58 10.79 5.57
CA VAL A 59 6.72 10.68 4.40
C VAL A 59 7.51 11.12 3.17
N GLN A 60 7.59 10.26 2.18
CA GLN A 60 8.25 10.59 0.91
C GLN A 60 7.29 10.42 -0.25
N GLY A 61 7.47 11.24 -1.28
CA GLY A 61 6.67 11.18 -2.48
C GLY A 61 6.99 12.32 -3.41
N TRP A 62 6.02 12.66 -4.26
CA TRP A 62 6.13 13.79 -5.17
C TRP A 62 4.77 14.34 -5.54
N ALA A 63 4.74 15.62 -5.92
CA ALA A 63 3.55 16.35 -6.31
C ALA A 63 3.89 17.39 -7.38
N SER A 64 3.13 17.44 -8.47
CA SER A 64 3.29 18.41 -9.55
C SER A 64 1.95 18.84 -10.12
N ASP A 65 1.82 20.13 -10.40
CA ASP A 65 0.68 20.73 -11.06
C ASP A 65 1.07 21.15 -12.48
N TRP A 66 0.23 20.81 -13.47
CA TRP A 66 0.55 21.07 -14.87
C TRP A 66 0.44 22.53 -15.29
N ASN A 67 -0.12 23.38 -14.42
CA ASN A 67 -0.27 24.82 -14.58
C ASN A 67 1.01 25.58 -14.22
N THR A 68 2.01 24.94 -13.59
CA THR A 68 3.26 25.58 -13.15
C THR A 68 4.48 24.65 -13.28
N LEU A 69 5.66 25.23 -13.46
CA LEU A 69 6.95 24.50 -13.36
C LEU A 69 7.62 24.70 -12.00
N ASN A 70 7.09 25.59 -11.16
CA ASN A 70 7.60 25.79 -9.80
C ASN A 70 7.10 24.68 -8.87
N PRO A 71 7.87 24.30 -7.83
CA PRO A 71 7.41 23.43 -6.76
C PRO A 71 6.07 23.91 -6.16
N ILE A 72 5.15 22.98 -5.94
CA ILE A 72 3.84 23.27 -5.33
C ILE A 72 3.83 22.97 -3.84
N LYS A 73 2.77 23.40 -3.15
CA LYS A 73 2.60 23.15 -1.73
C LYS A 73 1.94 21.81 -1.47
N VAL A 74 2.36 21.15 -0.40
CA VAL A 74 1.78 19.89 0.09
C VAL A 74 1.43 20.06 1.55
N VAL A 75 0.26 19.55 1.93
CA VAL A 75 -0.19 19.44 3.31
C VAL A 75 -0.50 17.97 3.61
N PHE A 76 -0.48 17.62 4.90
CA PHE A 76 -0.72 16.25 5.31
C PHE A 76 -1.91 16.15 6.26
N MET A 77 -2.58 15.01 6.22
CA MET A 77 -3.52 14.58 7.26
C MET A 77 -2.94 13.37 7.97
N VAL A 78 -3.00 13.37 9.31
CA VAL A 78 -2.66 12.22 10.15
C VAL A 78 -3.94 11.75 10.82
N ASN A 79 -4.35 10.51 10.56
CA ASN A 79 -5.61 9.94 11.05
C ASN A 79 -6.83 10.84 10.75
N GLY A 80 -6.86 11.43 9.56
CA GLY A 80 -7.92 12.35 9.12
C GLY A 80 -7.87 13.75 9.73
N GLN A 81 -6.84 14.09 10.51
CA GLN A 81 -6.64 15.43 11.08
C GLN A 81 -5.55 16.18 10.33
N TRP A 82 -5.81 17.43 9.96
CA TRP A 82 -4.83 18.27 9.27
C TRP A 82 -3.62 18.58 10.13
N VAL A 83 -2.44 18.39 9.55
CA VAL A 83 -1.18 18.92 10.08
C VAL A 83 -1.17 20.43 9.84
N LYS A 84 -0.76 21.21 10.85
CA LYS A 84 -0.77 22.68 10.78
C LYS A 84 0.24 23.26 9.79
N GLN A 85 1.30 22.51 9.51
CA GLN A 85 2.39 22.94 8.66
C GLN A 85 2.07 22.71 7.18
N VAL A 86 2.46 23.67 6.35
CA VAL A 86 2.44 23.59 4.89
C VAL A 86 3.87 23.38 4.43
N PHE A 87 4.07 22.38 3.58
CA PHE A 87 5.36 22.00 3.03
C PHE A 87 5.46 22.37 1.55
N THR A 88 6.67 22.32 1.00
CA THR A 88 6.91 22.53 -0.43
C THR A 88 7.45 21.23 -1.01
N ALA A 89 6.94 20.82 -2.16
CA ALA A 89 7.47 19.66 -2.87
C ALA A 89 8.71 20.06 -3.70
N ASP A 90 9.79 20.51 -3.06
CA ASP A 90 11.03 21.01 -3.67
C ASP A 90 12.22 20.05 -3.54
N THR A 91 11.99 18.82 -3.10
CA THR A 91 13.03 17.78 -3.04
C THR A 91 13.34 17.28 -4.46
N SER A 92 14.63 17.21 -4.79
CA SER A 92 15.06 16.84 -6.15
C SER A 92 14.74 15.38 -6.49
N ARG A 93 14.12 15.18 -7.67
CA ARG A 93 13.70 13.91 -8.27
C ARG A 93 14.07 13.87 -9.76
N PRO A 94 15.36 13.64 -10.10
CA PRO A 94 15.80 13.56 -11.49
C PRO A 94 15.12 12.44 -12.30
N ASP A 95 14.56 11.43 -11.63
CA ASP A 95 13.73 10.40 -12.23
C ASP A 95 12.39 10.91 -12.78
N LEU A 96 11.77 11.87 -12.11
CA LEU A 96 10.55 12.51 -12.60
C LEU A 96 10.86 13.47 -13.74
N ASP A 97 11.99 14.18 -13.68
CA ASP A 97 12.41 15.06 -14.77
C ASP A 97 12.66 14.30 -16.08
N ARG A 98 13.36 13.16 -16.02
CA ARG A 98 13.52 12.30 -17.22
C ARG A 98 12.19 11.81 -17.79
N LYS A 99 11.16 11.63 -16.94
CA LYS A 99 9.87 11.08 -17.36
C LYS A 99 8.92 12.14 -17.90
N TYR A 100 8.89 13.31 -17.28
CA TYR A 100 7.90 14.35 -17.57
C TYR A 100 8.49 15.63 -18.16
N SER A 101 9.82 15.81 -18.08
CA SER A 101 10.56 16.97 -18.59
C SER A 101 10.02 18.31 -18.07
N ARG A 102 9.87 18.41 -16.75
CA ARG A 102 9.27 19.57 -16.07
C ARG A 102 10.21 20.22 -15.04
N GLY A 103 11.42 19.70 -14.84
CA GLY A 103 12.27 19.98 -13.70
C GLY A 103 12.29 18.83 -12.70
N ALA A 104 13.32 18.78 -11.86
CA ALA A 104 13.52 17.73 -10.87
C ALA A 104 12.83 18.03 -9.53
N ASP A 105 12.51 19.28 -9.23
CA ASP A 105 12.17 19.71 -7.87
C ASP A 105 10.66 19.60 -7.64
N PHE A 106 10.16 18.36 -7.60
CA PHE A 106 8.75 18.03 -7.34
C PHE A 106 8.57 16.97 -6.25
N GLY A 107 9.66 16.55 -5.59
CA GLY A 107 9.61 15.58 -4.50
C GLY A 107 9.26 16.24 -3.17
N PHE A 108 8.71 15.47 -2.24
CA PHE A 108 8.66 15.84 -0.82
C PHE A 108 9.27 14.73 0.03
N ASP A 109 9.89 15.13 1.14
CA ASP A 109 10.57 14.25 2.09
C ASP A 109 10.49 14.85 3.49
N GLU A 110 9.38 14.58 4.18
CA GLU A 110 8.98 15.31 5.37
C GLU A 110 8.89 14.40 6.58
N THR A 111 9.28 14.92 7.75
CA THR A 111 9.08 14.22 9.02
C THR A 111 7.96 14.90 9.80
N LEU A 112 6.91 14.14 10.10
CA LEU A 112 5.74 14.60 10.83
C LEU A 112 5.78 14.06 12.25
N SER A 113 5.60 14.92 13.25
CA SER A 113 5.37 14.48 14.63
C SER A 113 3.98 13.89 14.76
N VAL A 114 3.89 12.65 15.23
CA VAL A 114 2.62 11.92 15.34
C VAL A 114 2.58 11.10 16.65
N PRO A 115 1.38 10.80 17.18
CA PRO A 115 1.25 9.90 18.31
C PRO A 115 1.88 8.53 18.00
N ALA A 116 2.37 7.85 19.03
CA ALA A 116 2.84 6.48 18.89
C ALA A 116 1.69 5.50 18.61
N GLY A 117 2.01 4.43 17.88
CA GLY A 117 1.08 3.41 17.38
C GLY A 117 0.78 3.56 15.89
N ALA A 118 -0.23 2.85 15.43
CA ALA A 118 -0.67 2.87 14.04
C ALA A 118 -1.15 4.27 13.64
N VAL A 119 -0.55 4.81 12.57
CA VAL A 119 -0.91 6.11 12.00
C VAL A 119 -1.14 5.97 10.50
N THR A 120 -2.21 6.58 10.02
CA THR A 120 -2.48 6.73 8.59
C THR A 120 -2.17 8.16 8.18
N VAL A 121 -1.30 8.31 7.19
CA VAL A 121 -0.89 9.61 6.66
C VAL A 121 -1.37 9.75 5.23
N CYS A 122 -2.12 10.82 4.96
CA CYS A 122 -2.53 11.19 3.61
C CYS A 122 -1.80 12.47 3.17
N ALA A 123 -1.27 12.49 1.96
CA ALA A 123 -0.71 13.69 1.35
C ALA A 123 -1.73 14.37 0.44
N VAL A 124 -1.81 15.70 0.52
CA VAL A 124 -2.69 16.51 -0.33
C VAL A 124 -1.85 17.59 -1.01
N ALA A 125 -1.88 17.59 -2.34
CA ALA A 125 -1.26 18.64 -3.15
C ALA A 125 -2.22 19.82 -3.29
N LEU A 126 -1.72 21.02 -3.00
CA LEU A 126 -2.48 22.24 -3.17
C LEU A 126 -2.38 22.72 -4.62
N ASN A 127 -3.54 22.94 -5.24
CA ASN A 127 -3.67 23.32 -6.64
C ASN A 127 -3.16 24.73 -6.92
N VAL A 128 -2.56 24.90 -8.09
CA VAL A 128 -2.13 26.19 -8.62
C VAL A 128 -2.84 26.41 -9.97
N GLY A 129 -3.62 27.47 -10.08
CA GLY A 129 -4.33 27.77 -11.32
C GLY A 129 -5.65 27.00 -11.44
N ARG A 130 -5.95 26.47 -12.64
CA ARG A 130 -7.22 25.76 -12.88
C ARG A 130 -7.14 24.37 -12.27
N GLY A 131 -8.21 23.92 -11.63
CA GLY A 131 -8.26 22.61 -10.99
C GLY A 131 -8.65 22.76 -9.53
N GLU A 132 -8.44 21.68 -8.79
CA GLU A 132 -8.79 21.55 -7.37
C GLU A 132 -7.67 20.80 -6.64
N ASP A 133 -7.57 20.98 -5.33
CA ASP A 133 -6.62 20.25 -4.49
C ASP A 133 -6.82 18.73 -4.64
N THR A 134 -5.73 17.98 -4.59
CA THR A 134 -5.75 16.53 -4.88
C THR A 134 -5.15 15.73 -3.74
N ILE A 135 -5.91 14.74 -3.24
CA ILE A 135 -5.38 13.72 -2.33
C ILE A 135 -4.52 12.76 -3.15
N LEU A 136 -3.22 12.74 -2.89
CA LEU A 136 -2.23 11.95 -3.64
C LEU A 136 -2.21 10.47 -3.23
N GLY A 137 -2.73 10.18 -2.04
CA GLY A 137 -2.77 8.84 -1.48
C GLY A 137 -2.61 8.86 0.04
N CYS A 138 -2.96 7.73 0.66
CA CYS A 138 -2.81 7.50 2.09
C CYS A 138 -2.03 6.21 2.31
N LEU A 139 -1.04 6.25 3.21
CA LEU A 139 -0.30 5.06 3.65
C LEU A 139 -0.27 4.99 5.18
N THR A 140 -0.19 3.77 5.69
CA THR A 140 -0.14 3.49 7.13
C THR A 140 1.27 3.09 7.56
N ALA A 141 1.69 3.55 8.73
CA ALA A 141 2.93 3.13 9.39
C ALA A 141 2.73 3.02 10.90
N GLU A 142 3.69 2.41 11.58
CA GLU A 142 3.75 2.34 13.04
C GLU A 142 4.73 3.39 13.57
N SER A 143 4.25 4.35 14.36
CA SER A 143 5.10 5.28 15.09
C SER A 143 5.54 4.65 16.42
N GLY A 144 6.84 4.55 16.66
CA GLY A 144 7.38 4.03 17.91
C GLY A 144 7.03 4.94 19.08
N ARG A 145 6.84 4.36 20.27
CA ARG A 145 6.91 5.16 21.50
C ARG A 145 8.37 5.53 21.71
N SER A 146 8.67 6.82 21.89
CA SER A 146 9.99 7.22 22.38
C SER A 146 10.24 6.52 23.70
N GLY A 147 11.17 5.58 23.71
CA GLY A 147 11.49 4.80 24.87
C GLY A 147 12.48 5.57 25.74
N THR A 148 12.07 5.97 26.94
CA THR A 148 12.97 5.80 28.08
C THR A 148 13.38 4.33 28.05
N THR A 149 14.67 4.05 27.93
CA THR A 149 15.28 2.72 27.88
C THR A 149 14.62 1.78 28.90
N VAL A 150 13.59 1.05 28.50
CA VAL A 150 13.17 -0.14 29.23
C VAL A 150 14.14 -1.20 28.76
N PRO A 151 15.00 -1.77 29.63
CA PRO A 151 15.85 -2.86 29.20
C PRO A 151 14.92 -3.94 28.65
N THR A 152 15.15 -4.29 27.39
CA THR A 152 14.57 -5.45 26.74
C THR A 152 14.90 -6.65 27.62
N THR A 153 13.96 -7.05 28.50
CA THR A 153 13.91 -8.43 28.96
C THR A 153 13.50 -9.22 27.73
N SER A 154 14.50 -9.60 26.95
CA SER A 154 14.41 -10.68 25.99
C SER A 154 13.72 -11.83 26.69
N SER A 155 12.53 -12.20 26.24
CA SER A 155 11.91 -13.47 26.63
C SER A 155 12.74 -14.58 26.01
N THR A 156 13.79 -14.97 26.73
CA THR A 156 14.55 -16.20 26.51
C THR A 156 13.60 -17.36 26.81
N THR A 157 13.00 -17.94 25.77
CA THR A 157 12.42 -19.28 25.89
C THR A 157 13.58 -20.26 25.91
N THR A 158 13.96 -20.67 27.12
CA THR A 158 14.85 -21.81 27.36
C THR A 158 14.22 -23.07 26.79
N THR A 159 14.82 -23.68 25.77
CA THR A 159 14.58 -25.09 25.42
C THR A 159 15.92 -25.74 25.04
N THR A 160 16.29 -26.69 25.90
CA THR A 160 17.26 -27.80 25.87
C THR A 160 18.12 -28.01 24.60
N PRO A 161 19.43 -28.34 24.74
CA PRO A 161 20.31 -28.64 23.61
C PRO A 161 20.00 -30.01 22.99
N ALA A 162 19.72 -30.04 21.70
CA ALA A 162 19.76 -31.25 20.87
C ALA A 162 20.92 -31.14 19.87
N THR A 163 21.65 -32.24 19.78
CA THR A 163 22.87 -32.51 19.04
C THR A 163 22.87 -32.08 17.58
N THR A 164 24.02 -31.53 17.18
CA THR A 164 24.52 -31.15 15.85
C THR A 164 24.05 -32.02 14.68
N THR A 165 23.55 -31.39 13.62
CA THR A 165 23.90 -31.72 12.22
C THR A 165 23.81 -30.44 11.39
N SER A 166 24.96 -29.99 10.89
CA SER A 166 25.12 -28.87 9.98
C SER A 166 24.63 -29.23 8.58
N THR A 167 23.74 -28.42 8.01
CA THR A 167 23.55 -28.37 6.56
C THR A 167 23.43 -26.92 6.14
N THR A 168 24.45 -26.49 5.41
CA THR A 168 24.59 -25.18 4.79
C THR A 168 23.42 -24.90 3.86
N SER A 169 22.65 -23.85 4.12
CA SER A 169 21.70 -23.25 3.18
C SER A 169 22.11 -21.81 2.91
N THR A 170 22.73 -21.62 1.75
CA THR A 170 23.10 -20.32 1.17
C THR A 170 21.84 -19.53 0.85
N SER A 171 21.55 -18.47 1.62
CA SER A 171 20.49 -17.51 1.31
C SER A 171 20.96 -16.60 0.18
N THR A 172 20.43 -16.82 -1.02
CA THR A 172 20.56 -15.86 -2.12
C THR A 172 19.44 -14.84 -1.95
N THR A 173 19.80 -13.61 -1.61
CA THR A 173 18.90 -12.48 -1.44
C THR A 173 18.31 -12.10 -2.81
N SER A 174 17.10 -12.58 -3.11
CA SER A 174 16.29 -12.03 -4.20
C SER A 174 15.16 -11.20 -3.60
N SER A 175 15.46 -9.93 -3.31
CA SER A 175 14.44 -8.95 -2.97
C SER A 175 13.83 -8.39 -4.26
N THR A 176 13.02 -9.18 -4.95
CA THR A 176 12.05 -8.63 -5.91
C THR A 176 10.80 -8.26 -5.13
N VAL A 177 10.77 -7.03 -4.62
CA VAL A 177 9.52 -6.39 -4.19
C VAL A 177 8.66 -6.25 -5.45
N PRO A 178 7.42 -6.78 -5.50
CA PRO A 178 6.54 -6.53 -6.63
C PRO A 178 6.15 -5.05 -6.63
N ARG A 179 6.82 -4.27 -7.48
CA ARG A 179 6.38 -2.93 -7.87
C ARG A 179 5.15 -3.10 -8.75
N CYS A 180 4.03 -2.50 -8.37
CA CYS A 180 2.91 -2.25 -9.29
C CYS A 180 3.38 -1.26 -10.36
N GLY A 181 3.93 -1.77 -11.47
CA GLY A 181 4.48 -0.94 -12.53
C GLY A 181 5.56 -1.63 -13.33
N GLY A 182 5.22 -2.77 -13.95
CA GLY A 182 6.08 -3.44 -14.92
C GLY A 182 5.23 -3.91 -16.08
N VAL A 183 5.32 -3.20 -17.21
CA VAL A 183 4.82 -3.69 -18.49
C VAL A 183 5.64 -4.93 -18.82
N LEU A 184 5.08 -6.12 -18.61
CA LEU A 184 5.59 -7.36 -19.18
C LEU A 184 5.43 -7.24 -20.69
N ALA A 185 6.52 -6.91 -21.38
CA ALA A 185 6.60 -7.02 -22.82
C ALA A 185 6.38 -8.49 -23.19
N ALA A 186 5.33 -8.73 -23.96
CA ALA A 186 4.95 -10.02 -24.48
C ALA A 186 5.89 -10.42 -25.62
N THR A 187 7.04 -11.00 -25.29
CA THR A 187 7.86 -11.88 -26.15
C THR A 187 9.05 -12.30 -25.30
N ASP A 188 9.00 -13.48 -24.69
CA ASP A 188 10.17 -14.36 -24.46
C ASP A 188 9.72 -15.58 -23.64
N VAL A 189 8.99 -16.48 -24.31
CA VAL A 189 8.82 -17.87 -23.88
C VAL A 189 9.21 -18.78 -25.04
N ILE A 190 10.47 -18.70 -25.48
CA ILE A 190 11.13 -19.79 -26.20
C ILE A 190 12.63 -19.72 -25.89
N ALA A 191 13.11 -20.57 -24.98
CA ALA A 191 14.40 -21.28 -25.04
C ALA A 191 14.90 -21.62 -23.64
N ALA A 192 14.74 -22.89 -23.24
CA ALA A 192 15.82 -23.73 -22.72
C ALA A 192 15.23 -25.09 -22.32
N LEU A 193 15.27 -26.02 -23.27
CA LEU A 193 15.20 -27.46 -23.00
C LEU A 193 16.56 -27.93 -22.46
N CYS A 194 16.57 -28.66 -21.35
CA CYS A 194 16.94 -30.08 -21.24
C CYS A 194 16.94 -30.51 -19.76
#